data_AF-D3ALX9-F1
#
_entry.id   AF-D3ALX9-F1
#
_cell.length_a   1.000
_cell.length_b   1.000
_cell.length_c   1.000
_cell.angle_alpha   90.00
_cell.angle_beta   90.00
_cell.angle_gamma   90.00
#
_symmetry.space_group_name_H-M   'P 1'
#
loop_
_entity.id
_entity.type
_entity.pdbx_description
1 polymer ?
#
loop_
_entity_poly.entity_id
_entity_poly.type
_entity_poly.pdbx_seq_one_letter_code
_entity_poly.pdbx_strand_id
1 'polypeptide(L)'
;MKKFAFSLERMLNFQSQNLEKEMGILGRMTAERDALEARKRDMAEKAAGIQAEIARREAEGTTIFMLKACYSILESARNQLEELEKERKLLQAGLERQRQVVTEASREVKKLEKLKEKQLEEYHRGEAKEQQETIAEHVAGNFVRRGASQ
;
A
#
# COMPACT_ATOMS: atom_id res chain seq x y z
N MET A 1 -9.82 13.95 37.15
CA MET A 1 -10.54 13.45 35.96
C MET A 1 -9.88 12.16 35.47
N LYS A 2 -10.66 11.19 35.00
CA LYS A 2 -10.14 9.91 34.49
C LYS A 2 -9.56 10.13 33.09
N LYS A 3 -8.36 9.64 32.81
CA LYS A 3 -7.73 9.75 31.48
C LYS A 3 -8.63 9.16 30.39
N PHE A 4 -8.67 9.81 29.22
CA PHE A 4 -9.37 9.29 28.04
C PHE A 4 -8.87 7.89 27.67
N ALA A 5 -9.80 7.00 27.36
CA ALA A 5 -9.51 5.66 26.85
C ALA A 5 -10.49 5.34 25.71
N PHE A 6 -9.95 5.06 24.53
CA PHE A 6 -10.76 4.69 23.39
C PHE A 6 -11.27 3.24 23.54
N SER A 7 -12.58 3.04 23.44
CA SER A 7 -13.21 1.75 23.69
C SER A 7 -12.80 0.65 22.69
N LEU A 8 -12.39 1.02 21.48
CA LEU A 8 -11.97 0.09 20.42
C LEU A 8 -10.47 0.16 20.12
N GLU A 9 -9.63 0.60 21.05
CA GLU A 9 -8.17 0.75 20.84
C GLU A 9 -7.52 -0.56 20.37
N ARG A 10 -7.90 -1.69 20.95
CA ARG A 10 -7.38 -3.00 20.54
C ARG A 10 -7.75 -3.35 19.10
N MET A 11 -8.97 -3.01 18.67
CA MET A 11 -9.42 -3.23 17.29
C MET A 11 -8.67 -2.33 16.32
N LEU A 12 -8.46 -1.05 16.68
CA LEU A 12 -7.68 -0.11 15.86
C LEU A 12 -6.24 -0.61 15.67
N ASN A 13 -5.59 -1.07 16.74
CA ASN A 13 -4.25 -1.64 16.66
C ASN A 13 -4.19 -2.87 15.76
N PHE A 14 -5.15 -3.78 15.91
CA PHE A 14 -5.25 -4.97 15.06
C PHE A 14 -5.42 -4.62 13.58
N GLN A 15 -6.34 -3.71 13.25
CA GLN A 15 -6.57 -3.29 11.87
C GLN A 15 -5.37 -2.55 11.28
N SER A 16 -4.65 -1.77 12.09
CA SER A 16 -3.43 -1.07 11.66
C SER A 16 -2.30 -2.06 11.34
N GLN A 17 -2.10 -3.07 12.18
CA GLN A 17 -1.14 -4.15 11.91
C GLN A 17 -1.53 -4.95 10.66
N ASN A 18 -2.82 -5.22 10.48
CA ASN A 18 -3.31 -5.88 9.28
C ASN A 18 -3.02 -5.05 8.02
N LEU A 19 -3.31 -3.74 8.04
CA LEU A 19 -2.97 -2.84 6.94
C LEU A 19 -1.47 -2.86 6.62
N GLU A 20 -0.61 -2.76 7.63
CA GLU A 20 0.85 -2.81 7.46
C GLU A 20 1.31 -4.11 6.80
N LYS A 21 0.76 -5.25 7.24
CA LYS A 21 1.03 -6.56 6.63
C LYS A 21 0.61 -6.59 5.16
N GLU A 22 -0.59 -6.13 4.83
CA GLU A 22 -1.11 -6.13 3.46
C GLU A 22 -0.32 -5.18 2.54
N MET A 23 0.16 -4.04 3.06
CA MET A 23 1.09 -3.15 2.38
C MET A 23 2.44 -3.83 2.12
N GLY A 24 2.95 -4.60 3.09
CA GLY A 24 4.17 -5.38 2.93
C GLY A 24 4.06 -6.45 1.83
N ILE A 25 2.91 -7.12 1.73
CA ILE A 25 2.62 -8.06 0.63
C ILE A 25 2.62 -7.31 -0.71
N LEU A 26 1.89 -6.19 -0.80
CA LEU A 26 1.84 -5.37 -2.01
C LEU A 26 3.23 -4.89 -2.45
N GLY A 27 4.07 -4.48 -1.51
CA GLY A 27 5.45 -4.06 -1.76
C GLY A 27 6.29 -5.18 -2.37
N ARG A 28 6.22 -6.39 -1.82
CA ARG A 28 6.94 -7.56 -2.37
C ARG A 28 6.49 -7.90 -3.79
N MET A 29 5.17 -7.94 -4.03
CA MET A 29 4.63 -8.20 -5.36
C MET A 29 5.05 -7.12 -6.38
N THR A 30 5.15 -5.87 -5.94
CA THR A 30 5.60 -4.76 -6.80
C THR A 30 7.07 -4.94 -7.18
N ALA A 31 7.93 -5.29 -6.22
CA ALA A 31 9.34 -5.58 -6.48
C ALA A 31 9.53 -6.77 -7.42
N GLU A 32 8.73 -7.83 -7.26
CA GLU A 32 8.72 -8.99 -8.15
C GLU A 32 8.35 -8.59 -9.59
N ARG A 33 7.32 -7.73 -9.74
CA ARG A 33 6.91 -7.19 -11.05
C ARG A 33 8.04 -6.40 -11.69
N ASP A 34 8.70 -5.54 -10.91
CA ASP A 34 9.81 -4.70 -11.40
C ASP A 34 11.00 -5.56 -11.86
N ALA A 35 11.34 -6.61 -11.11
CA ALA A 35 12.38 -7.56 -11.48
C ALA A 35 12.03 -8.32 -12.76
N LEU A 36 10.77 -8.74 -12.91
CA LEU A 36 10.28 -9.42 -14.10
C LEU A 36 10.33 -8.50 -15.34
N GLU A 37 9.92 -7.24 -15.21
CA GLU A 37 10.01 -6.26 -16.31
C GLU A 37 11.46 -5.92 -16.67
N ALA A 38 12.39 -5.89 -15.71
CA ALA A 38 13.81 -5.78 -16.00
C ALA A 38 14.30 -6.97 -16.82
N ARG A 39 13.99 -8.20 -16.39
CA ARG A 39 14.37 -9.43 -17.11
C ARG A 39 13.80 -9.46 -18.53
N LYS A 40 12.56 -8.99 -18.73
CA LYS A 40 11.96 -8.87 -20.06
C LYS A 40 12.69 -7.88 -20.96
N ARG A 41 13.09 -6.72 -20.42
CA ARG A 41 13.88 -5.73 -21.17
C ARG A 41 15.21 -6.32 -21.61
N ASP A 42 15.96 -6.94 -20.69
CA ASP A 42 17.24 -7.58 -21.01
C ASP A 42 17.09 -8.66 -22.10
N MET A 43 16.01 -9.45 -22.05
CA MET A 43 15.75 -10.47 -23.06
C MET A 43 15.36 -9.87 -24.42
N ALA A 44 14.59 -8.78 -24.43
CA ALA A 44 14.23 -8.06 -25.64
C ALA A 44 15.46 -7.44 -26.32
N GLU A 45 16.38 -6.87 -25.53
CA GLU A 45 17.66 -6.36 -26.04
C GLU A 45 18.52 -7.47 -26.64
N LYS A 46 18.62 -8.63 -25.98
CA LYS A 46 19.33 -9.80 -26.52
C LYS A 46 18.71 -10.28 -27.84
N ALA A 47 17.38 -10.36 -27.92
CA ALA A 47 16.68 -10.76 -29.14
C ALA A 47 16.93 -9.76 -30.28
N ALA A 48 16.91 -8.45 -30.00
CA ALA A 48 17.24 -7.41 -30.96
C ALA A 48 18.70 -7.53 -31.45
N GLY A 49 19.65 -7.81 -30.55
CA GLY A 49 21.05 -8.07 -30.89
C GLY A 49 21.22 -9.27 -31.83
N ILE A 50 20.51 -10.38 -31.57
CA ILE A 50 20.53 -11.55 -32.46
C ILE A 50 19.95 -11.20 -33.83
N GLN A 51 18.86 -10.43 -33.86
CA GLN A 51 18.24 -10.00 -35.12
C GLN A 51 19.18 -9.13 -35.96
N ALA A 52 19.93 -8.23 -35.31
CA ALA A 52 20.94 -7.41 -35.97
C ALA A 52 22.11 -8.26 -36.51
N GLU A 53 22.55 -9.26 -35.74
CA GLU A 53 23.60 -10.18 -36.18
C GLU A 53 23.16 -11.04 -37.38
N ILE A 54 21.89 -11.47 -37.43
CA ILE A 54 21.31 -12.14 -38.60
C ILE A 54 21.41 -11.22 -39.83
N ALA A 55 20.91 -9.99 -39.73
CA ALA A 55 20.92 -9.04 -40.84
C ALA A 55 22.34 -8.74 -41.34
N ARG A 56 23.30 -8.62 -40.42
CA ARG A 56 24.72 -8.43 -40.75
C ARG A 56 25.28 -9.62 -41.54
N ARG A 57 25.04 -10.85 -41.06
CA ARG A 57 25.51 -12.07 -41.72
C ARG A 57 24.86 -12.31 -43.08
N GLU A 58 23.59 -11.96 -43.23
CA GLU A 58 22.90 -12.00 -44.52
C GLU A 58 23.58 -11.06 -45.53
N ALA A 59 23.92 -9.83 -45.10
CA ALA A 59 24.59 -8.84 -45.95
C ALA A 59 26.04 -9.23 -46.31
N GLU A 60 26.78 -9.83 -45.39
CA GLU A 60 28.16 -10.29 -45.61
C GLU A 60 28.25 -11.57 -46.46
N GLY A 61 27.13 -12.27 -46.62
CA GLY A 61 27.07 -13.59 -47.25
C GLY A 61 27.53 -14.68 -46.27
N THR A 62 26.58 -15.47 -45.79
CA THR A 62 26.83 -16.55 -44.82
C THR A 62 26.24 -17.88 -45.30
N THR A 63 26.60 -18.96 -44.62
CA THR A 63 25.98 -20.27 -44.86
C THR A 63 24.57 -20.34 -44.23
N ILE A 64 23.70 -21.12 -44.87
CA ILE A 64 22.35 -21.43 -44.36
C ILE A 64 22.40 -22.02 -42.95
N PHE A 65 23.42 -22.84 -42.65
CA PHE A 65 23.61 -23.44 -41.34
C PHE A 65 23.76 -22.38 -40.23
N MET A 66 24.55 -21.33 -40.49
CA MET A 66 24.77 -20.24 -39.54
C MET A 66 23.50 -19.42 -39.32
N LEU A 67 22.73 -19.14 -40.39
CA LEU A 67 21.44 -18.45 -40.26
C LEU A 67 20.45 -19.29 -39.44
N LYS A 68 20.36 -20.59 -39.72
CA LYS A 68 19.47 -21.49 -38.98
C LYS A 68 19.78 -21.53 -37.49
N ALA A 69 21.06 -21.53 -37.12
CA ALA A 69 21.48 -21.44 -35.73
C ALA A 69 21.02 -20.13 -35.07
N CYS A 70 21.23 -18.98 -35.72
CA CYS A 70 20.79 -17.69 -35.21
C CYS A 70 19.25 -17.59 -35.08
N TYR A 71 18.50 -18.06 -36.08
CA TYR A 71 17.03 -18.09 -36.02
C TYR A 71 16.51 -18.98 -34.89
N SER A 72 17.15 -20.12 -34.63
CA SER A 72 16.76 -20.99 -33.51
C SER A 72 16.94 -20.30 -32.15
N ILE A 73 18.03 -19.55 -31.96
CA ILE A 73 18.25 -18.78 -30.73
C ILE A 73 17.21 -17.65 -30.62
N LEU A 74 16.93 -16.96 -31.73
CA LEU A 74 15.93 -15.89 -31.78
C LEU A 74 14.52 -16.40 -31.44
N GLU A 75 14.13 -17.55 -31.98
CA GLU A 75 12.85 -18.20 -31.69
C GLU A 75 12.74 -18.60 -30.21
N SER A 76 13.81 -19.18 -29.65
CA SER A 76 13.88 -19.48 -28.22
C SER A 76 13.72 -18.22 -27.35
N ALA A 77 14.39 -17.12 -27.70
CA ALA A 77 14.27 -15.85 -26.99
C ALA A 77 12.85 -15.25 -27.09
N ARG A 78 12.18 -15.37 -28.26
CA ARG A 78 10.79 -14.95 -28.45
C ARG A 78 9.82 -15.76 -27.59
N ASN A 79 9.99 -17.08 -27.55
CA ASN A 79 9.16 -17.96 -26.72
C ASN A 79 9.33 -17.61 -25.23
N GLN A 80 10.57 -17.36 -24.78
CA GLN A 80 10.84 -16.93 -23.40
C GLN A 80 10.21 -15.56 -23.09
N LEU A 81 10.25 -14.60 -24.01
CA LEU A 81 9.58 -13.31 -23.86
C LEU A 81 8.06 -13.44 -23.73
N GLU A 82 7.46 -14.36 -24.50
CA GLU A 82 6.02 -14.63 -24.42
C GLU A 82 5.63 -15.22 -23.05
N GLU A 83 6.41 -16.19 -22.55
CA GLU A 83 6.17 -16.77 -21.23
C GLU A 83 6.32 -15.75 -20.11
N LEU A 84 7.36 -14.90 -20.17
CA LEU A 84 7.51 -13.80 -19.21
C LEU A 84 6.35 -12.80 -19.29
N GLU A 85 5.80 -12.53 -20.47
CA GLU A 85 4.63 -11.66 -20.60
C GLU A 85 3.35 -12.28 -20.01
N LYS A 86 3.19 -13.61 -20.11
CA LYS A 86 2.09 -14.33 -19.45
C LYS A 86 2.21 -14.23 -17.93
N GLU A 87 3.40 -14.51 -17.40
CA GLU A 87 3.71 -14.40 -15.96
C GLU A 87 3.46 -12.97 -15.46
N ARG A 88 3.92 -11.96 -16.22
CA ARG A 88 3.65 -10.55 -15.92
C ARG A 88 2.17 -10.23 -15.79
N LYS A 89 1.35 -10.70 -16.73
CA LYS A 89 -0.10 -10.44 -16.72
C LYS A 89 -0.77 -11.06 -15.50
N LEU A 90 -0.37 -12.28 -15.13
CA LEU A 90 -0.87 -12.94 -13.93
C LEU A 90 -0.48 -12.16 -12.66
N LEU A 91 0.79 -11.75 -12.56
CA LEU A 91 1.28 -10.96 -11.43
C LEU A 91 0.59 -9.60 -11.35
N GLN A 92 0.37 -8.93 -12.48
CA GLN A 92 -0.36 -7.66 -12.54
C GLN A 92 -1.81 -7.82 -12.05
N ALA A 93 -2.49 -8.88 -12.46
CA ALA A 93 -3.84 -9.18 -11.97
C ALA A 93 -3.85 -9.46 -10.45
N GLY A 94 -2.82 -10.14 -9.94
CA GLY A 94 -2.62 -10.33 -8.50
C GLY A 94 -2.41 -9.01 -7.76
N LEU A 95 -1.57 -8.13 -8.31
CA LEU A 95 -1.28 -6.80 -7.76
C LEU A 95 -2.54 -5.94 -7.64
N GLU A 96 -3.39 -5.91 -8.67
CA GLU A 96 -4.64 -5.13 -8.59
C GLU A 96 -5.59 -5.66 -7.53
N ARG A 97 -5.68 -6.99 -7.34
CA ARG A 97 -6.46 -7.57 -6.23
C ARG A 97 -5.87 -7.17 -4.87
N GLN A 98 -4.56 -7.24 -4.72
CA GLN A 98 -3.89 -6.86 -3.47
C GLN A 98 -4.07 -5.37 -3.16
N ARG A 99 -4.07 -4.50 -4.18
CA ARG A 99 -4.37 -3.06 -4.00
C ARG A 99 -5.78 -2.83 -3.46
N GLN A 100 -6.76 -3.61 -3.92
CA GLN A 100 -8.12 -3.55 -3.38
C GLN A 100 -8.15 -3.94 -1.90
N VAL A 101 -7.47 -5.03 -1.53
CA VAL A 101 -7.34 -5.47 -0.13
C VAL A 101 -6.71 -4.38 0.75
N VAL A 102 -5.61 -3.77 0.31
CA VAL A 102 -4.96 -2.66 1.05
C VAL A 102 -5.89 -1.46 1.17
N THR A 103 -6.64 -1.14 0.11
CA THR A 103 -7.61 -0.04 0.13
C THR A 103 -8.73 -0.28 1.13
N GLU A 104 -9.25 -1.50 1.19
CA GLU A 104 -10.28 -1.89 2.16
C GLU A 104 -9.76 -1.86 3.59
N ALA A 105 -8.59 -2.43 3.85
CA ALA A 105 -7.94 -2.38 5.17
C ALA A 105 -7.70 -0.92 5.60
N SER A 106 -7.25 -0.06 4.70
CA SER A 106 -7.04 1.37 4.97
C SER A 106 -8.36 2.09 5.31
N ARG A 107 -9.46 1.74 4.62
CA ARG A 107 -10.79 2.28 4.94
C ARG A 107 -11.24 1.89 6.34
N GLU A 108 -11.01 0.64 6.76
CA GLU A 108 -11.38 0.19 8.11
C GLU A 108 -10.58 0.90 9.21
N VAL A 109 -9.26 1.04 9.03
CA VAL A 109 -8.43 1.84 9.95
C VAL A 109 -8.94 3.27 10.06
N LYS A 110 -9.18 3.91 8.91
CA LYS A 110 -9.67 5.31 8.86
C LYS A 110 -11.03 5.49 9.53
N LYS A 111 -11.93 4.49 9.46
CA LYS A 111 -13.22 4.51 10.18
C LYS A 111 -13.00 4.51 11.69
N LEU A 112 -12.11 3.66 12.19
CA LEU A 112 -11.81 3.55 13.62
C LEU A 112 -11.09 4.79 14.15
N GLU A 113 -10.16 5.37 13.39
CA GLU A 113 -9.51 6.64 13.74
C GLU A 113 -10.52 7.78 13.87
N LYS A 114 -11.44 7.92 12.91
CA LYS A 114 -12.51 8.92 12.99
C LYS A 114 -13.43 8.71 14.19
N LEU A 115 -13.69 7.46 14.57
CA LEU A 115 -14.49 7.16 15.75
C LEU A 115 -13.74 7.55 17.04
N LYS A 116 -12.43 7.29 17.09
CA LYS A 116 -11.56 7.69 18.20
C LYS A 116 -11.51 9.21 18.35
N GLU A 117 -11.38 9.94 17.25
CA GLU A 117 -11.41 11.40 17.21
C GLU A 117 -12.72 11.96 17.79
N LYS A 118 -13.88 11.43 17.35
CA LYS A 118 -15.19 11.83 17.88
C LYS A 118 -15.33 11.57 19.38
N GLN A 119 -14.92 10.39 19.86
CA GLN A 119 -14.99 10.08 21.30
C GLN A 119 -14.06 11.00 22.11
N LEU A 120 -12.90 11.37 21.56
CA LEU A 120 -11.98 12.29 22.19
C LEU A 120 -12.57 13.70 22.29
N GLU A 121 -13.21 14.19 21.23
CA GLU A 121 -13.93 15.46 21.26
C GLU A 121 -15.05 15.47 22.30
N GLU A 122 -15.86 14.40 22.36
CA GLU A 122 -16.94 14.27 23.35
C GLU A 122 -16.40 14.28 24.78
N TYR A 123 -15.29 13.58 25.01
CA TYR A 123 -14.59 13.59 26.29
C TYR A 123 -14.14 15.01 26.68
N HIS A 124 -13.50 15.75 25.78
CA HIS A 124 -13.07 17.13 26.04
C HIS A 124 -14.25 18.09 26.29
N ARG A 125 -15.36 17.92 25.57
CA ARG A 125 -16.59 18.71 25.83
C ARG A 125 -17.17 18.40 27.21
N GLY A 126 -17.14 17.14 27.63
CA GLY A 126 -17.55 16.72 28.97
C GLY A 126 -16.68 17.35 30.06
N GLU A 127 -15.35 17.27 29.93
CA GLU A 127 -14.42 17.89 30.87
C GLU A 127 -14.63 19.41 30.99
N ALA A 128 -14.82 20.10 29.86
CA ALA A 128 -15.07 21.54 29.86
C ALA A 128 -16.38 21.88 30.59
N LYS A 129 -17.43 21.05 30.43
CA LYS A 129 -18.70 21.24 31.12
C LYS A 129 -18.59 20.98 32.63
N GLU A 130 -17.92 19.92 33.06
CA GLU A 130 -17.68 19.63 34.48
C GLU A 130 -16.87 20.76 35.15
N GLN A 131 -15.87 21.31 34.45
CA GLN A 131 -15.11 22.46 34.92
C GLN A 131 -15.99 23.70 35.06
N GLN A 132 -16.86 23.98 34.08
CA GLN A 132 -17.82 25.08 34.16
C GLN A 132 -18.79 24.93 35.34
N GLU A 133 -19.35 23.73 35.54
CA GLU A 133 -20.26 23.43 36.66
C GLU A 133 -19.54 23.60 38.01
N THR A 134 -18.31 23.09 38.15
CA THR A 134 -17.48 23.26 39.35
C THR A 134 -17.20 24.74 39.66
N ILE A 135 -16.88 25.53 38.63
CA ILE A 135 -16.66 26.99 38.78
C ILE A 135 -17.97 27.67 39.21
N ALA A 136 -19.09 27.33 38.57
CA ALA A 136 -20.39 27.92 38.90
C ALA A 136 -20.82 27.60 40.33
N GLU A 137 -20.65 26.36 40.79
CA GLU A 137 -20.89 25.95 42.18
C GLU A 137 -20.01 26.73 43.16
N HIS A 138 -18.72 26.87 42.84
CA HIS A 138 -17.79 27.62 43.68
C HIS A 138 -18.17 29.11 43.78
N VAL A 139 -18.53 29.74 42.66
CA VAL A 139 -18.98 31.14 42.61
C VAL A 139 -20.29 31.31 43.39
N ALA A 140 -21.27 30.43 43.18
CA ALA A 140 -22.55 30.46 43.90
C ALA A 140 -22.36 30.27 45.41
N GLY A 141 -21.55 29.30 45.84
CA GLY A 141 -21.24 29.06 47.24
C GLY A 141 -20.47 30.20 47.91
N ASN A 142 -19.63 30.92 47.17
CA ASN A 142 -18.99 32.14 47.66
C ASN A 142 -19.98 33.31 47.77
N PHE A 143 -20.94 33.41 46.85
CA PHE A 143 -21.98 34.45 46.89
C PHE A 143 -22.92 34.26 48.09
N VAL A 144 -23.37 33.03 48.34
CA VAL A 144 -24.22 32.68 49.50
C VAL A 144 -23.50 32.96 50.82
N ARG A 145 -22.20 32.61 50.94
CA ARG A 145 -21.42 32.86 52.15
C ARG A 145 -21.20 34.35 52.43
N ARG A 146 -21.00 35.17 51.40
CA ARG A 146 -20.87 36.64 51.56
C ARG A 146 -22.20 37.32 51.86
N GLY A 147 -23.31 36.84 51.30
CA GLY A 147 -24.66 37.35 51.57
C GLY A 147 -25.20 37.01 52.97
N ALA A 148 -24.78 35.87 53.56
CA ALA A 148 -25.16 35.48 54.92
C ALA A 148 -24.31 36.15 56.03
N SER A 149 -23.35 37.00 55.67
CA SER A 149 -22.45 37.71 56.59
C SER A 149 -22.76 39.21 56.70
N GLN A 150 -23.92 39.66 56.21
CA GLN A 150 -24.45 41.03 56.36
C GLN A 150 -25.71 41.04 57.23
#